data_AF-A0A9E6EN76-F1
#
_entry.id   AF-A0A9E6EN76-F1
#
_cell.length_a   1.000
_cell.length_b   1.000
_cell.length_c   1.000
_cell.angle_alpha   90.00
_cell.angle_beta   90.00
_cell.angle_gamma   90.00
#
_symmetry.space_group_name_H-M   'P 1'
#
loop_
_entity.id
_entity.type
_entity.pdbx_description
1 polymer ?
#
loop_
_entity_poly.entity_id
_entity_poly.type
_entity_poly.pdbx_seq_one_letter_code
_entity_poly.pdbx_strand_id
1 'polypeptide(L)' 'MTAHVRFGTAQWFRPDPGHPALDLISTRSETYKHPGALPTVSPGVLIDDLRRRDFTINTLALRLDG' A
#
# COMPACT_ATOMS: atom_id res chain seq x y z
N MET A 1 -6.20 1.26 -16.27
CA MET A 1 -5.73 1.38 -14.88
C MET A 1 -6.20 2.73 -14.33
N THR A 2 -6.37 2.83 -13.02
CA THR A 2 -6.69 4.11 -12.36
C THR A 2 -5.62 4.41 -11.33
N ALA A 3 -4.97 5.57 -11.40
CA ALA A 3 -3.91 5.96 -10.48
C ALA A 3 -4.37 7.08 -9.54
N HIS A 4 -4.04 6.96 -8.25
CA HIS A 4 -4.33 7.95 -7.21
C HIS A 4 -3.02 8.45 -6.59
N VAL A 5 -2.44 9.47 -7.24
CA VAL A 5 -1.08 9.97 -6.96
C VAL A 5 -0.92 10.43 -5.50
N ARG A 6 -1.95 11.03 -4.90
CA ARG A 6 -1.94 11.53 -3.51
C ARG A 6 -1.50 10.47 -2.50
N PHE A 7 -1.77 9.20 -2.79
CA PHE A 7 -1.49 8.08 -1.90
C PHE A 7 -0.54 7.04 -2.52
N GLY A 8 0.02 7.31 -3.70
CA GLY A 8 0.92 6.36 -4.38
C GLY A 8 0.27 5.01 -4.67
N THR A 9 -1.04 4.99 -4.95
CA THR A 9 -1.78 3.77 -5.29
C THR A 9 -2.21 3.77 -6.76
N ALA A 10 -2.32 2.58 -7.35
CA ALA A 10 -2.90 2.37 -8.66
C ALA A 10 -3.68 1.04 -8.69
N GLN A 11 -4.81 1.04 -9.39
CA GLN A 11 -5.61 -0.16 -9.62
C GLN A 11 -5.49 -0.57 -11.09
N TRP A 12 -5.05 -1.80 -11.33
CA TRP A 12 -4.92 -2.39 -12.65
C TRP A 12 -6.06 -3.37 -12.92
N PHE A 13 -6.96 -2.97 -13.82
CA PHE A 13 -7.98 -3.84 -14.39
C PHE A 13 -7.35 -4.64 -15.53
N ARG A 14 -7.24 -5.96 -15.32
CA ARG A 14 -6.64 -6.84 -16.31
C ARG A 14 -7.59 -7.03 -17.51
N PRO A 15 -7.04 -7.22 -18.72
CA PRO A 15 -7.86 -7.38 -19.93
C PRO A 15 -8.52 -8.75 -20.05
N ASP A 16 -8.08 -9.75 -19.26
CA ASP A 16 -8.63 -11.10 -19.28
C ASP A 16 -9.91 -11.21 -18.43
N PRO A 17 -11.00 -11.80 -18.97
CA PRO A 17 -12.26 -11.92 -18.25
C PRO A 17 -12.12 -12.77 -16.99
N GLY A 18 -12.83 -12.39 -15.92
CA GLY A 18 -12.93 -13.18 -14.69
C GLY A 18 -11.76 -13.01 -13.71
N HIS A 19 -10.73 -12.24 -14.04
CA HIS A 19 -9.66 -11.93 -13.11
C HIS A 19 -9.97 -10.70 -12.25
N PRO A 20 -9.64 -10.73 -10.94
CA PRO A 20 -9.81 -9.56 -10.09
C PRO A 20 -8.83 -8.44 -10.50
N ALA A 21 -9.19 -7.21 -10.16
CA ALA A 21 -8.29 -6.08 -10.28
C ALA A 21 -7.09 -6.26 -9.33
N LEU A 22 -5.92 -5.81 -9.76
CA LEU A 22 -4.71 -5.79 -8.94
C LEU A 22 -4.51 -4.38 -8.36
N ASP A 23 -4.37 -4.31 -7.05
CA ASP A 23 -3.97 -3.07 -6.37
C ASP A 23 -2.45 -3.00 -6.24
N LEU A 24 -1.88 -1.91 -6.72
CA LEU A 24 -0.48 -1.56 -6.63
C LEU A 24 -0.34 -0.41 -5.65
N ILE A 25 0.48 -0.58 -4.62
CA ILE A 25 0.74 0.44 -3.60
C ILE A 25 2.25 0.61 -3.45
N SER A 26 2.72 1.85 -3.53
CA SER A 26 4.12 2.17 -3.22
C SER A 26 4.37 2.08 -1.71
N THR A 27 5.55 1.60 -1.32
CA THR A 27 5.95 1.61 0.10
C THR A 27 6.01 3.04 0.62
N ARG A 28 5.46 3.25 1.82
CA ARG A 28 5.34 4.57 2.43
C ARG A 28 5.44 4.51 3.95
N SER A 29 5.89 5.61 4.51
CA SER A 29 5.78 5.90 5.94
C SER A 29 4.56 6.81 6.18
N GLU A 30 3.98 6.72 7.37
CA GLU A 30 2.82 7.49 7.79
C GLU A 30 3.10 8.19 9.11
N THR A 31 2.77 9.47 9.18
CA THR A 31 2.81 10.25 10.43
C THR A 31 1.44 10.82 10.73
N TYR A 32 1.01 10.66 11.98
CA TYR A 32 -0.28 11.13 12.48
C TYR A 32 -0.06 12.31 13.40
N LYS A 33 -0.75 13.43 13.14
CA LYS A 33 -0.65 14.63 13.99
C LYS A 33 -1.23 14.40 15.40
N HIS A 34 -2.27 13.57 15.50
CA HIS A 34 -2.94 13.16 16.72
C HIS A 34 -3.73 11.85 16.44
N PRO A 35 -4.16 11.10 17.47
CA PRO A 35 -4.96 9.89 17.28
C PRO A 35 -6.23 10.15 16.45
N GLY A 36 -6.49 9.30 15.46
CA GLY A 36 -7.66 9.40 14.57
C GLY A 36 -7.53 10.39 13.40
N ALA A 37 -6.43 11.14 13.30
CA ALA A 37 -6.18 12.02 12.17
C ALA A 37 -5.94 11.23 10.87
N LEU A 38 -6.20 11.86 9.72
CA LEU A 38 -5.69 11.34 8.45
C LEU A 38 -4.15 11.40 8.44
N PRO A 39 -3.46 10.35 7.96
CA PRO A 39 -2.01 10.33 7.93
C PRO A 39 -1.46 11.29 6.88
N THR A 40 -0.30 11.86 7.18
CA THR A 40 0.58 12.42 6.14
C THR A 40 1.47 11.29 5.65
N VAL A 41 1.50 11.06 4.33
CA VAL A 41 2.27 9.99 3.69
C VAL A 41 3.57 10.54 3.11
N SER A 42 4.65 9.77 3.22
CA SER A 42 5.92 10.01 2.54
C SER A 42 6.46 8.72 1.94
N PRO A 43 7.30 8.76 0.88
CA PRO A 43 7.99 7.58 0.39
C PRO A 43 8.77 6.89 1.52
N GLY A 44 8.71 5.57 1.56
CA GLY A 44 9.37 4.78 2.61
C GLY A 44 9.83 3.42 2.10
N VAL A 45 10.41 2.61 2.98
CA VAL A 45 10.86 1.25 2.66
C VAL A 45 9.82 0.21 3.12
N LEU A 46 9.98 -1.04 2.70
CA LEU A 46 9.06 -2.13 3.04
C LEU A 46 8.82 -2.24 4.55
N ILE A 47 9.88 -2.11 5.35
CA ILE A 47 9.76 -2.24 6.81
C ILE A 47 8.89 -1.12 7.43
N ASP A 48 8.90 0.09 6.87
CA ASP A 48 8.03 1.19 7.34
C ASP A 48 6.57 0.88 7.02
N ASP A 49 6.29 0.37 5.82
CA ASP A 49 4.93 0.02 5.39
C ASP A 49 4.34 -1.16 6.16
N LEU A 50 5.18 -2.12 6.58
CA LEU A 50 4.75 -3.23 7.41
C LEU A 50 4.52 -2.80 8.87
N ARG A 51 5.39 -1.95 9.43
CA ARG A 51 5.30 -1.50 10.84
C ARG A 51 4.05 -0.66 11.14
N ARG A 52 3.50 0.06 10.16
CA ARG A 52 2.31 0.90 10.34
C ARG A 52 0.98 0.14 10.30
N ARG A 53 0.99 -1.17 10.02
CA ARG A 53 -0.22 -1.99 9.97
C ARG A 53 -0.68 -2.37 11.37
N ASP A 54 -1.96 -2.66 11.48
CA ASP A 54 -2.70 -2.87 12.72
C ASP A 54 -2.28 -4.12 13.50
N PHE A 55 -2.20 -5.27 12.83
CA PHE A 55 -1.93 -6.56 13.44
C PHE A 55 -0.75 -7.26 12.80
N THR A 56 0.04 -8.00 13.59
CA THR A 56 1.24 -8.71 13.13
C THR A 56 0.93 -9.74 12.04
N ILE A 57 -0.24 -10.37 12.06
CA ILE A 57 -0.68 -11.27 10.99
C ILE A 57 -0.84 -10.57 9.63
N ASN A 58 -1.06 -9.25 9.64
CA ASN A 58 -1.20 -8.43 8.44
C ASN A 58 0.13 -7.80 7.97
N THR A 59 1.25 -8.08 8.66
CA THR A 59 2.58 -7.56 8.33
C THR A 59 3.45 -8.56 7.55
N LEU A 60 2.84 -9.59 6.99
CA LEU A 60 3.52 -10.59 6.16
C LEU A 60 3.77 -10.04 4.75
N ALA A 61 4.95 -10.34 4.20
CA ALA A 61 5.29 -9.99 2.82
C ALA A 61 6.01 -11.16 2.14
N LEU A 62 5.73 -11.34 0.85
CA LEU A 62 6.40 -12.30 -0.01
C LEU A 62 7.10 -11.54 -1.14
N ARG A 63 8.39 -11.82 -1.33
CA ARG A 63 9.14 -11.35 -2.48
C ARG A 63 8.72 -12.12 -3.73
N LEU A 64 8.46 -11.39 -4.82
CA LEU A 64 8.05 -11.98 -6.09
C LEU A 64 9.23 -12.18 -7.05
N ASP A 65 10.43 -11.71 -6.68
CA ASP A 65 11.58 -11.59 -7.55
C ASP A 65 12.65 -12.69 -7.40
N GLY A 66 12.46 -13.65 -6.48
CA GLY A 66 13.33 -14.84 -6.36
C GLY A 66 14.76 -14.56 -5.93
#